data_AF-A0A7Y5RG64-F1
#
_entry.id   AF-A0A7Y5RG64-F1
#
_cell.length_a   1.000
_cell.length_b   1.000
_cell.length_c   1.000
_cell.angle_alpha   90.00
_cell.angle_beta   90.00
_cell.angle_gamma   90.00
#
_symmetry.space_group_name_H-M   'P 1'
#
loop_
_entity.id
_entity.type
_entity.pdbx_description
1 polymer ?
#
loop_
_entity_poly.entity_id
_entity_poly.type
_entity_poly.pdbx_seq_one_letter_code
_entity_poly.pdbx_strand_id
1 'polypeptide(L)'
;MMKFLAVLLLLAATGFAQKIDPIALADQSKDDPRILVMDYNQKDWSRANNKSVLWSWKPSDSGINDATGWMLPNDARLRNIDGKRYMVTASGYGLIAVVGYPDKQKKWSINIGKASNVHGIELLPDGNVAMAASTGGWVRVYTASQARDSAKYAQFDLKDAHNVLWDPSRQVLWSLGTDKLVQLKIGGTSSAPTLTLAKTITMPDTSGHDLEAKLGDPDTLWITTGSATWSFDKRTEKFMMLQKVSGYKSINNQVATGQRIQTRPHTSCTQNSWCTDIIEFFGPDDTRTREMAVYRARLWREDYQ
;
A
#
# COMPACT_ATOMS: atom_id res chain seq x y z
N MET A 1 41.45 20.73 54.44
CA MET A 1 40.70 19.68 53.70
C MET A 1 39.61 20.36 52.88
N MET A 2 39.87 20.58 51.59
CA MET A 2 38.99 21.27 50.66
C MET A 2 37.96 20.28 50.11
N LYS A 3 36.67 20.48 50.41
CA LYS A 3 35.58 19.63 49.91
C LYS A 3 35.31 19.99 48.45
N PHE A 4 35.58 19.05 47.54
CA PHE A 4 35.12 19.13 46.15
C PHE A 4 33.60 18.91 46.10
N LEU A 5 32.87 19.91 45.61
CA LEU A 5 31.46 19.78 45.28
C LEU A 5 31.38 19.20 43.85
N ALA A 6 31.03 17.92 43.73
CA ALA A 6 30.75 17.31 42.44
C ALA A 6 29.39 17.82 41.94
N VAL A 7 29.40 18.67 40.92
CA VAL A 7 28.19 19.07 40.20
C VAL A 7 27.83 17.93 39.25
N LEU A 8 26.77 17.18 39.59
CA LEU A 8 26.20 16.17 38.71
C LEU A 8 25.34 16.87 37.65
N LEU A 9 25.87 17.04 36.43
CA LEU A 9 25.06 17.44 35.28
C LEU A 9 24.12 16.26 34.93
N LEU A 10 22.83 16.37 35.24
CA LEU A 10 21.82 15.56 34.59
C LEU A 10 21.66 16.04 33.15
N LEU A 11 22.25 15.33 32.18
CA LEU A 11 21.76 15.41 30.81
C LEU A 11 20.38 14.76 30.77
N ALA A 12 19.33 15.58 30.66
CA ALA A 12 18.02 15.11 30.25
C ALA A 12 18.15 14.60 28.81
N ALA A 13 18.21 13.29 28.62
CA ALA A 13 17.97 12.68 27.32
C ALA A 13 16.51 12.99 26.95
N THR A 14 16.29 14.02 26.15
CA THR A 14 15.02 14.22 25.46
C THR A 14 14.87 13.05 24.48
N GLY A 15 14.25 11.97 24.93
CA GLY A 15 13.84 10.89 24.06
C GLY A 15 12.86 11.47 23.05
N PHE A 16 13.28 11.60 21.79
CA PHE A 16 12.32 11.79 20.71
C PHE A 16 11.43 10.55 20.70
N ALA A 17 10.18 10.70 21.11
CA ALA A 17 9.20 9.65 20.94
C ALA A 17 9.17 9.30 19.45
N GLN A 18 9.48 8.06 19.11
CA GLN A 18 9.57 7.61 17.74
C GLN A 18 8.18 7.76 17.11
N LYS A 19 8.07 8.56 16.05
CA LYS A 19 6.81 8.81 15.35
C LYS A 19 6.26 7.49 14.84
N ILE A 20 5.13 7.05 15.39
CA ILE A 20 4.39 5.89 14.88
C ILE A 20 3.53 6.34 13.72
N ASP A 21 3.57 5.61 12.61
CA ASP A 21 2.87 6.00 11.40
C ASP A 21 1.39 5.57 11.46
N PRO A 22 0.45 6.39 10.96
CA PRO A 22 -0.95 6.00 10.81
C PRO A 22 -1.14 4.83 9.84
N ILE A 23 -2.34 4.27 9.79
CA ILE A 23 -2.67 3.14 8.91
C ILE A 23 -3.85 3.51 8.03
N ALA A 24 -3.69 3.43 6.72
CA ALA A 24 -4.79 3.55 5.78
C ALA A 24 -5.51 2.21 5.61
N LEU A 25 -6.83 2.24 5.63
CA LEU A 25 -7.72 1.12 5.36
C LEU A 25 -8.45 1.36 4.04
N ALA A 26 -8.37 0.39 3.14
CA ALA A 26 -9.21 0.33 1.95
C ALA A 26 -10.55 -0.32 2.33
N ASP A 27 -11.53 0.52 2.69
CA ASP A 27 -12.85 0.08 3.16
C ASP A 27 -13.79 -0.17 1.97
N GLN A 28 -14.13 -1.43 1.76
CA GLN A 28 -15.04 -1.88 0.70
C GLN A 28 -16.50 -1.96 1.14
N SER A 29 -16.88 -1.40 2.28
CA SER A 29 -18.27 -1.38 2.76
C SER A 29 -19.21 -0.91 1.65
N LYS A 30 -20.24 -1.71 1.33
CA LYS A 30 -21.11 -1.52 0.15
C LYS A 30 -21.78 -0.14 0.11
N ASP A 31 -22.13 0.39 1.28
CA ASP A 31 -22.93 1.61 1.37
C ASP A 31 -22.09 2.90 1.31
N ASP A 32 -20.81 2.84 1.69
CA ASP A 32 -19.95 4.03 1.71
C ASP A 32 -18.45 3.67 1.63
N PRO A 33 -18.02 3.07 0.51
CA PRO A 33 -16.64 2.64 0.33
C PRO A 33 -15.71 3.85 0.32
N ARG A 34 -14.59 3.74 1.01
CA ARG A 34 -13.70 4.88 1.28
C ARG A 34 -12.29 4.45 1.64
N ILE A 35 -11.38 5.40 1.60
CA ILE A 35 -10.09 5.28 2.27
C ILE A 35 -10.21 5.92 3.66
N LEU A 36 -9.78 5.23 4.70
CA LEU A 36 -9.76 5.72 6.09
C LEU A 36 -8.34 5.68 6.63
N VAL A 37 -7.80 6.80 7.08
CA VAL A 37 -6.50 6.85 7.77
C VAL A 37 -6.77 6.84 9.27
N MET A 38 -6.33 5.77 9.92
CA MET A 38 -6.56 5.48 11.32
C MET A 38 -5.34 5.87 12.17
N ASP A 39 -5.60 6.45 13.34
CA ASP A 39 -4.58 6.70 14.36
C ASP A 39 -4.19 5.38 15.02
N TYR A 40 -2.97 4.94 14.74
CA TYR A 40 -2.39 3.74 15.34
C TYR A 40 -2.39 3.77 16.88
N ASN A 41 -2.22 4.95 17.48
CA ASN A 41 -2.12 5.08 18.94
C ASN A 41 -3.47 4.87 19.64
N GLN A 42 -4.58 5.00 18.92
CA GLN A 42 -5.89 4.68 19.47
C GLN A 42 -6.05 3.16 19.56
N LYS A 43 -6.41 2.68 20.76
CA LYS A 43 -6.73 1.26 20.98
C LYS A 43 -8.14 0.91 20.53
N ASP A 44 -9.08 1.82 20.75
CA ASP A 44 -10.47 1.68 20.31
C ASP A 44 -10.63 2.25 18.90
N TRP A 45 -10.83 1.38 17.91
CA TRP A 45 -11.13 1.77 16.53
C TRP A 45 -12.62 1.62 16.17
N SER A 46 -13.49 1.32 17.15
CA SER A 46 -14.92 1.16 16.93
C SER A 46 -15.52 2.36 16.18
N ARG A 47 -16.62 2.13 15.46
CA ARG A 47 -17.33 3.22 14.75
C ARG A 47 -17.71 4.38 15.67
N ALA A 48 -17.95 4.14 16.95
CA ALA A 48 -18.29 5.16 17.94
C ALA A 48 -17.12 6.10 18.25
N ASN A 49 -15.87 5.63 18.16
CA ASN A 49 -14.69 6.46 18.43
C ASN A 49 -14.22 7.21 17.17
N ASN A 50 -14.78 8.39 16.91
CA ASN A 50 -14.36 9.23 15.80
C ASN A 50 -12.91 9.73 15.89
N LYS A 51 -12.32 9.80 17.10
CA LYS A 51 -10.93 10.22 17.30
C LYS A 51 -9.91 9.22 16.74
N SER A 52 -10.34 7.99 16.47
CA SER A 52 -9.52 6.98 15.78
C SER A 52 -9.31 7.28 14.29
N VAL A 53 -10.10 8.17 13.69
CA VAL A 53 -9.99 8.52 12.26
C VAL A 53 -9.28 9.86 12.12
N LEU A 54 -8.08 9.85 11.56
CA LEU A 54 -7.29 11.06 11.29
C LEU A 54 -7.70 11.75 10.00
N TRP A 55 -8.06 10.96 8.98
CA TRP A 55 -8.44 11.45 7.67
C TRP A 55 -9.28 10.40 6.95
N SER A 56 -10.07 10.84 5.98
CA SER A 56 -10.84 9.95 5.12
C SER A 56 -10.96 10.54 3.73
N TRP A 57 -11.21 9.69 2.74
CA TRP A 57 -11.42 10.13 1.37
C TRP A 57 -12.39 9.23 0.61
N LYS A 58 -13.22 9.87 -0.20
CA LYS A 58 -13.95 9.26 -1.31
C LYS A 58 -13.93 10.18 -2.54
N PRO A 59 -14.22 9.67 -3.76
CA PRO A 59 -14.04 10.43 -5.01
C PRO A 59 -14.73 11.80 -5.04
N SER A 60 -15.92 11.92 -4.44
CA SER A 60 -16.68 13.17 -4.39
C SER A 60 -15.96 14.28 -3.62
N ASP A 61 -15.08 13.93 -2.67
CA ASP A 61 -14.27 14.92 -1.94
C ASP A 61 -13.28 15.66 -2.85
N SER A 62 -12.98 15.09 -4.02
CA SER A 62 -12.07 15.64 -5.03
C SER A 62 -12.79 16.06 -6.32
N GLY A 63 -14.12 16.13 -6.30
CA GLY A 63 -14.93 16.42 -7.49
C GLY A 63 -14.80 15.35 -8.59
N ILE A 64 -14.45 14.11 -8.24
CA ILE A 64 -14.43 12.99 -9.17
C ILE A 64 -15.85 12.40 -9.22
N ASN A 65 -16.60 12.79 -10.24
CA ASN A 65 -17.99 12.38 -10.44
C ASN A 65 -18.07 11.04 -11.19
N ASP A 66 -17.50 10.01 -10.60
CA ASP A 66 -17.51 8.65 -11.15
C ASP A 66 -17.95 7.64 -10.09
N ALA A 67 -19.26 7.64 -9.82
CA ALA A 67 -19.88 6.71 -8.90
C ALA A 67 -19.77 5.24 -9.35
N THR A 68 -19.55 4.99 -10.64
CA THR A 68 -19.50 3.63 -11.19
C THR A 68 -18.14 2.97 -11.04
N GLY A 69 -17.07 3.77 -11.04
CA GLY A 69 -15.70 3.29 -10.93
C GLY A 69 -15.23 3.04 -9.50
N TRP A 70 -15.95 3.51 -8.48
CA TRP A 70 -15.53 3.44 -7.07
C TRP A 70 -16.36 2.46 -6.23
N MET A 71 -16.03 1.18 -6.39
CA MET A 71 -16.49 0.10 -5.52
C MET A 71 -15.33 -0.88 -5.34
N LEU A 72 -15.22 -1.51 -4.17
CA LEU A 72 -14.05 -2.35 -3.84
C LEU A 72 -12.72 -1.57 -3.98
N PRO A 73 -12.50 -0.48 -3.23
CA PRO A 73 -11.16 0.10 -3.09
C PRO A 73 -10.19 -1.00 -2.66
N ASN A 74 -9.13 -1.20 -3.45
CA ASN A 74 -8.19 -2.30 -3.24
C ASN A 74 -6.90 -1.82 -2.59
N ASP A 75 -6.48 -0.58 -2.83
CA ASP A 75 -5.23 -0.05 -2.31
C ASP A 75 -5.26 1.47 -2.15
N ALA A 76 -4.48 1.97 -1.20
CA ALA A 76 -4.22 3.39 -1.00
C ALA A 76 -2.85 3.61 -0.37
N ARG A 77 -2.01 4.41 -1.01
CA ARG A 77 -0.64 4.68 -0.56
C ARG A 77 -0.40 6.18 -0.50
N LEU A 78 0.37 6.62 0.49
CA LEU A 78 0.89 7.98 0.57
C LEU A 78 2.28 8.02 -0.07
N ARG A 79 2.54 9.03 -0.91
CA ARG A 79 3.83 9.23 -1.58
C ARG A 79 4.21 10.71 -1.61
N ASN A 80 5.51 10.98 -1.66
CA ASN A 80 6.07 12.32 -1.81
C ASN A 80 6.69 12.47 -3.21
N ILE A 81 6.41 13.59 -3.89
CA ILE A 81 7.17 14.04 -5.07
C ILE A 81 7.52 15.51 -4.83
N ASP A 82 8.81 15.82 -4.81
CA ASP A 82 9.34 17.18 -4.69
C ASP A 82 8.72 17.98 -3.52
N GLY A 83 8.57 17.35 -2.36
CA GLY A 83 8.02 17.96 -1.15
C GLY A 83 6.48 18.04 -1.13
N LYS A 84 5.80 17.54 -2.17
CA LYS A 84 4.33 17.46 -2.22
C LYS A 84 3.86 16.05 -1.96
N ARG A 85 2.79 15.93 -1.18
CA ARG A 85 2.24 14.64 -0.76
C ARG A 85 1.00 14.30 -1.55
N TYR A 86 0.93 13.05 -1.98
CA TYR A 86 -0.19 12.52 -2.74
C TYR A 86 -0.64 11.18 -2.18
N MET A 87 -1.95 11.01 -2.04
CA MET A 87 -2.55 9.69 -2.02
C MET A 87 -2.67 9.17 -3.44
N VAL A 88 -2.26 7.93 -3.67
CA VAL A 88 -2.66 7.15 -4.84
C VAL A 88 -3.58 6.02 -4.43
N THR A 89 -4.65 5.80 -5.19
CA THR A 89 -5.63 4.75 -4.88
C THR A 89 -6.19 4.09 -6.13
N ALA A 90 -6.59 2.82 -5.97
CA ALA A 90 -7.17 1.98 -7.00
C ALA A 90 -8.42 1.28 -6.47
N SER A 91 -9.43 1.16 -7.32
CA SER A 91 -10.65 0.41 -7.04
C SER A 91 -10.85 -0.68 -8.08
N GLY A 92 -11.24 -1.88 -7.65
CA GLY A 92 -11.52 -3.01 -8.54
C GLY A 92 -12.57 -2.70 -9.61
N TYR A 93 -13.37 -1.65 -9.43
CA TYR A 93 -14.37 -1.20 -10.40
C TYR A 93 -13.83 -0.24 -11.46
N GLY A 94 -12.55 0.12 -11.38
CA GLY A 94 -11.82 0.76 -12.46
C GLY A 94 -11.33 2.17 -12.16
N LEU A 95 -11.82 2.83 -11.10
CA LEU A 95 -11.31 4.15 -10.73
C LEU A 95 -9.87 4.05 -10.22
N ILE A 96 -9.01 4.89 -10.79
CA ILE A 96 -7.63 5.09 -10.40
C ILE A 96 -7.43 6.58 -10.18
N ALA A 97 -6.85 6.98 -9.05
CA ALA A 97 -6.70 8.39 -8.71
C ALA A 97 -5.38 8.72 -8.02
N VAL A 98 -4.87 9.92 -8.32
CA VAL A 98 -3.81 10.62 -7.59
C VAL A 98 -4.43 11.89 -7.03
N VAL A 99 -4.37 12.06 -5.72
CA VAL A 99 -5.03 13.13 -4.98
C VAL A 99 -4.05 13.78 -4.03
N GLY A 100 -4.02 15.10 -3.97
CA GLY A 100 -3.24 15.85 -2.99
C GLY A 100 -3.61 15.48 -1.55
N TYR A 101 -2.60 15.36 -0.68
CA TYR A 101 -2.78 15.09 0.73
C TYR A 101 -2.21 16.24 1.59
N PRO A 102 -2.97 16.75 2.58
CA PRO A 102 -4.29 16.30 3.03
C PRO A 102 -5.48 16.99 2.32
N ASP A 103 -5.22 17.91 1.40
CA ASP A 103 -6.20 18.85 0.83
C ASP A 103 -7.23 18.26 -0.14
N LYS A 104 -7.06 16.99 -0.53
CA LYS A 104 -7.94 16.23 -1.41
C LYS A 104 -8.04 16.81 -2.83
N GLN A 105 -7.06 17.59 -3.28
CA GLN A 105 -7.12 18.16 -4.62
C GLN A 105 -6.84 17.10 -5.69
N LYS A 106 -7.72 16.97 -6.70
CA LYS A 106 -7.50 16.03 -7.80
C LYS A 106 -6.27 16.43 -8.61
N LYS A 107 -5.25 15.57 -8.62
CA LYS A 107 -4.08 15.71 -9.50
C LYS A 107 -4.29 14.95 -10.81
N TRP A 108 -4.76 13.71 -10.73
CA TRP A 108 -5.04 12.87 -11.88
C TRP A 108 -6.09 11.82 -11.55
N SER A 109 -6.93 11.44 -12.51
CA SER A 109 -7.81 10.28 -12.37
C SER A 109 -8.26 9.73 -13.71
N ILE A 110 -8.41 8.42 -13.81
CA ILE A 110 -9.08 7.74 -14.93
C ILE A 110 -10.00 6.64 -14.40
N ASN A 111 -10.97 6.23 -15.22
CA ASN A 111 -11.75 5.01 -15.00
C ASN A 111 -11.60 4.10 -16.20
N ILE A 112 -11.09 2.89 -15.96
CA ILE A 112 -10.88 1.88 -17.00
C ILE A 112 -11.93 0.75 -16.99
N GLY A 113 -12.97 0.92 -16.18
CA GLY A 113 -14.03 -0.06 -15.96
C GLY A 113 -13.59 -1.28 -15.13
N LYS A 114 -14.60 -2.02 -14.65
CA LYS A 114 -14.42 -3.15 -13.73
C LYS A 114 -13.79 -4.40 -14.36
N ALA A 115 -13.72 -4.48 -15.69
CA ALA A 115 -13.31 -5.70 -16.39
C ALA A 115 -11.86 -6.13 -16.06
N SER A 116 -10.99 -5.17 -15.75
CA SER A 116 -9.59 -5.46 -15.44
C SER A 116 -9.34 -5.81 -13.97
N ASN A 117 -10.26 -5.47 -13.06
CA ASN A 117 -10.06 -5.60 -11.62
C ASN A 117 -8.70 -5.04 -11.15
N VAL A 118 -8.50 -3.72 -11.28
CA VAL A 118 -7.24 -3.08 -10.86
C VAL A 118 -7.07 -3.16 -9.35
N HIS A 119 -5.83 -3.38 -8.93
CA HIS A 119 -5.60 -3.97 -7.62
C HIS A 119 -4.52 -3.26 -6.83
N GLY A 120 -3.28 -3.22 -7.32
CA GLY A 120 -2.19 -2.50 -6.68
C GLY A 120 -1.70 -1.34 -7.52
N ILE A 121 -1.33 -0.26 -6.85
CA ILE A 121 -0.98 1.03 -7.46
C ILE A 121 0.31 1.56 -6.87
N GLU A 122 1.08 2.29 -7.66
CA GLU A 122 2.27 2.98 -7.19
C GLU A 122 2.44 4.31 -7.95
N LEU A 123 2.75 5.39 -7.22
CA LEU A 123 3.13 6.66 -7.84
C LEU A 123 4.62 6.57 -8.19
N LEU A 124 5.03 7.01 -9.37
CA LEU A 124 6.44 6.96 -9.78
C LEU A 124 7.12 8.32 -9.58
N PRO A 125 8.46 8.37 -9.46
CA PRO A 125 9.20 9.63 -9.27
C PRO A 125 8.98 10.66 -10.39
N ASP A 126 8.65 10.23 -11.61
CA ASP A 126 8.35 11.10 -12.74
C ASP A 126 6.89 11.61 -12.75
N GLY A 127 6.10 11.26 -11.73
CA GLY A 127 4.69 11.60 -11.59
C GLY A 127 3.74 10.71 -12.39
N ASN A 128 4.24 9.66 -13.05
CA ASN A 128 3.39 8.62 -13.66
C ASN A 128 2.88 7.64 -12.62
N VAL A 129 1.92 6.79 -13.02
CA VAL A 129 1.29 5.82 -12.12
C VAL A 129 1.50 4.41 -12.67
N ALA A 130 2.16 3.57 -11.89
CA ALA A 130 2.20 2.14 -12.13
C ALA A 130 0.96 1.45 -11.51
N MET A 131 0.45 0.42 -12.18
CA MET A 131 -0.75 -0.30 -11.78
C MET A 131 -0.65 -1.78 -12.16
N ALA A 132 -1.13 -2.65 -11.28
CA ALA A 132 -1.39 -4.05 -11.54
C ALA A 132 -2.90 -4.33 -11.63
N ALA A 133 -3.28 -5.21 -12.56
CA ALA A 133 -4.65 -5.66 -12.74
C ALA A 133 -4.72 -7.18 -12.79
N SER A 134 -5.47 -7.78 -11.85
CA SER A 134 -5.45 -9.23 -11.66
C SER A 134 -6.20 -9.94 -12.78
N THR A 135 -7.49 -9.61 -12.95
CA THR A 135 -8.32 -10.13 -14.05
C THR A 135 -7.81 -9.66 -15.41
N GLY A 136 -7.30 -8.44 -15.49
CA GLY A 136 -6.70 -7.89 -16.71
C GLY A 136 -5.41 -8.61 -17.13
N GLY A 137 -4.67 -9.20 -16.18
CA GLY A 137 -3.43 -9.92 -16.45
C GLY A 137 -2.28 -9.02 -16.91
N TRP A 138 -2.18 -7.80 -16.37
CA TRP A 138 -1.18 -6.83 -16.81
C TRP A 138 -0.62 -5.96 -15.68
N VAL A 139 0.58 -5.45 -15.94
CA VAL A 139 1.17 -4.29 -15.29
C VAL A 139 1.19 -3.14 -16.31
N ARG A 140 0.74 -1.95 -15.93
CA ARG A 140 0.78 -0.77 -16.78
C ARG A 140 1.44 0.41 -16.08
N VAL A 141 2.08 1.26 -16.86
CA VAL A 141 2.49 2.60 -16.44
C VAL A 141 1.67 3.61 -17.23
N TYR A 142 0.76 4.29 -16.55
CA TYR A 142 -0.06 5.37 -17.11
C TYR A 142 0.69 6.69 -17.06
N THR A 143 0.53 7.49 -18.11
CA THR A 143 1.16 8.80 -18.29
C THR A 143 0.48 9.91 -17.47
N ALA A 144 0.25 9.65 -16.18
CA ALA A 144 -0.49 10.52 -15.25
C ALA A 144 0.15 11.91 -15.05
N SER A 145 1.45 12.04 -15.33
CA SER A 145 2.18 13.31 -15.27
C SER A 145 1.80 14.27 -16.40
N GLN A 146 1.20 13.79 -17.49
CA GLN A 146 1.07 14.54 -18.74
C GLN A 146 -0.21 15.37 -18.84
N ALA A 147 -1.34 14.83 -18.37
CA ALA A 147 -2.62 15.52 -18.32
C ALA A 147 -3.46 14.93 -17.18
N ARG A 148 -4.43 15.68 -16.64
CA ARG A 148 -5.24 15.31 -15.46
C ARG A 148 -6.09 14.05 -15.64
N ASP A 149 -6.25 13.58 -16.87
CA ASP A 149 -7.06 12.44 -17.30
C ASP A 149 -6.34 11.57 -18.35
N SER A 150 -5.02 11.72 -18.49
CA SER A 150 -4.27 10.94 -19.48
C SER A 150 -4.41 9.44 -19.23
N ALA A 151 -4.94 8.71 -20.22
CA ALA A 151 -5.12 7.28 -20.18
C ALA A 151 -4.09 6.51 -21.04
N LYS A 152 -3.12 7.20 -21.66
CA LYS A 152 -2.04 6.54 -22.42
C LYS A 152 -1.12 5.77 -21.46
N TYR A 153 -0.73 4.55 -21.84
CA TYR A 153 0.10 3.68 -21.03
C TYR A 153 1.13 2.86 -21.81
N ALA A 154 2.14 2.37 -21.10
CA ALA A 154 2.91 1.19 -21.48
C ALA A 154 2.36 -0.03 -20.73
N GLN A 155 2.46 -1.22 -21.32
CA GLN A 155 1.96 -2.47 -20.73
C GLN A 155 3.03 -3.55 -20.73
N PHE A 156 3.02 -4.36 -19.67
CA PHE A 156 3.69 -5.64 -19.57
C PHE A 156 2.66 -6.69 -19.14
N ASP A 157 2.60 -7.82 -19.86
CA ASP A 157 1.64 -8.88 -19.54
C ASP A 157 2.18 -9.73 -18.38
N LEU A 158 1.36 -9.85 -17.33
CA LEU A 158 1.66 -10.64 -16.15
C LEU A 158 0.36 -11.26 -15.65
N LYS A 159 0.23 -12.57 -15.84
CA LYS A 159 -0.97 -13.30 -15.41
C LYS A 159 -1.23 -13.07 -13.94
N ASP A 160 -2.47 -12.67 -13.63
CA ASP A 160 -2.95 -12.44 -12.28
C ASP A 160 -2.14 -11.38 -11.51
N ALA A 161 -1.68 -10.32 -12.19
CA ALA A 161 -0.92 -9.24 -11.58
C ALA A 161 -1.69 -8.56 -10.44
N HIS A 162 -1.21 -8.66 -9.21
CA HIS A 162 -1.98 -8.25 -8.02
C HIS A 162 -1.45 -7.02 -7.29
N ASN A 163 -0.15 -6.74 -7.40
CA ASN A 163 0.42 -5.52 -6.84
C ASN A 163 1.69 -5.07 -7.56
N VAL A 164 2.02 -3.79 -7.42
CA VAL A 164 3.25 -3.13 -7.87
C VAL A 164 3.89 -2.36 -6.72
N LEU A 165 5.22 -2.22 -6.77
CA LEU A 165 6.00 -1.41 -5.82
C LEU A 165 7.24 -0.85 -6.52
N TRP A 166 7.48 0.44 -6.39
CA TRP A 166 8.68 1.08 -6.91
C TRP A 166 9.83 0.90 -5.93
N ASP A 167 10.96 0.33 -6.39
CA ASP A 167 12.18 0.22 -5.58
C ASP A 167 13.14 1.37 -5.93
N PRO A 168 13.22 2.44 -5.11
CA PRO A 168 14.09 3.57 -5.43
C PRO A 168 15.58 3.21 -5.40
N SER A 169 15.98 2.26 -4.55
CA SER A 169 17.38 1.84 -4.42
C SER A 169 17.87 1.07 -5.65
N ARG A 170 17.00 0.24 -6.25
CA ARG A 170 17.32 -0.56 -7.45
C ARG A 170 16.82 0.06 -8.75
N GLN A 171 16.01 1.11 -8.67
CA GLN A 171 15.34 1.77 -9.79
C GLN A 171 14.57 0.78 -10.68
N VAL A 172 13.81 -0.11 -10.05
CA VAL A 172 12.95 -1.09 -10.73
C VAL A 172 11.54 -1.06 -10.16
N LEU A 173 10.57 -1.44 -10.99
CA LEU A 173 9.21 -1.71 -10.56
C LEU A 173 9.08 -3.20 -10.27
N TRP A 174 8.85 -3.55 -9.01
CA TRP A 174 8.47 -4.90 -8.62
C TRP A 174 6.99 -5.12 -8.92
N SER A 175 6.65 -6.32 -9.38
CA SER A 175 5.26 -6.79 -9.48
C SER A 175 5.18 -8.27 -9.19
N LEU A 176 4.05 -8.74 -8.67
CA LEU A 176 3.78 -10.18 -8.57
C LEU A 176 2.48 -10.58 -9.25
N GLY A 177 2.41 -11.85 -9.66
CA GLY A 177 1.25 -12.46 -10.28
C GLY A 177 0.95 -13.85 -9.72
N THR A 178 0.45 -14.76 -10.57
CA THR A 178 0.07 -16.13 -10.16
C THR A 178 1.17 -16.83 -9.36
N ASP A 179 2.39 -16.94 -9.89
CA ASP A 179 3.49 -17.68 -9.25
C ASP A 179 4.85 -16.98 -9.45
N LYS A 180 4.84 -15.77 -10.04
CA LYS A 180 6.04 -15.00 -10.36
C LYS A 180 6.10 -13.70 -9.57
N LEU A 181 7.32 -13.37 -9.12
CA LEU A 181 7.76 -12.04 -8.76
C LEU A 181 8.65 -11.54 -9.90
N VAL A 182 8.37 -10.35 -10.44
CA VAL A 182 9.13 -9.78 -11.56
C VAL A 182 9.72 -8.43 -11.19
N GLN A 183 10.88 -8.12 -11.77
CA GLN A 183 11.45 -6.79 -11.84
C GLN A 183 11.25 -6.24 -13.24
N LEU A 184 10.63 -5.08 -13.35
CA LEU A 184 10.47 -4.35 -14.60
C LEU A 184 11.31 -3.09 -14.55
N LYS A 185 12.09 -2.83 -15.61
CA LYS A 185 12.71 -1.53 -15.86
C LYS A 185 11.69 -0.63 -16.53
N ILE A 186 11.54 0.58 -16.00
CA ILE A 186 10.78 1.65 -16.63
C ILE A 186 11.77 2.47 -17.45
N GLY A 187 11.59 2.49 -18.76
CA GLY A 187 12.41 3.27 -19.69
C GLY A 187 11.56 4.28 -20.47
N GLY A 188 12.13 4.81 -21.54
CA GLY A 188 11.48 5.83 -22.37
C GLY A 188 11.41 7.19 -21.67
N THR A 189 10.36 7.95 -21.97
CA THR A 189 10.09 9.27 -21.34
C THR A 189 8.80 9.21 -20.54
N SER A 190 8.56 10.22 -19.70
CA SER A 190 7.30 10.31 -18.96
C SER A 190 6.05 10.42 -19.86
N SER A 191 6.19 10.88 -21.12
CA SER A 191 5.11 10.95 -22.12
C SER A 191 4.99 9.70 -23.00
N ALA A 192 6.02 8.84 -23.01
CA ALA A 192 6.11 7.61 -23.79
C ALA A 192 6.94 6.58 -23.01
N PRO A 193 6.41 6.07 -21.88
CA PRO A 193 7.13 5.12 -21.06
C PRO A 193 7.28 3.79 -21.80
N THR A 194 8.25 2.99 -21.37
CA THR A 194 8.39 1.60 -21.78
C THR A 194 8.55 0.71 -20.56
N LEU A 195 8.09 -0.54 -20.66
CA LEU A 195 8.30 -1.57 -19.64
C LEU A 195 9.15 -2.68 -20.25
N THR A 196 10.25 -3.02 -19.59
CA THR A 196 11.12 -4.13 -20.02
C THR A 196 11.37 -5.06 -18.84
N LEU A 197 11.13 -6.35 -19.04
CA LEU A 197 11.43 -7.36 -18.04
C LEU A 197 12.93 -7.41 -17.77
N ALA A 198 13.32 -7.14 -16.53
CA ALA A 198 14.70 -7.28 -16.08
C ALA A 198 14.95 -8.64 -15.44
N LYS A 199 13.97 -9.14 -14.67
CA LYS A 199 14.10 -10.41 -13.97
C LYS A 199 12.75 -11.04 -13.66
N THR A 200 12.72 -12.37 -13.66
CA THR A 200 11.63 -13.19 -13.13
C THR A 200 12.17 -14.12 -12.07
N ILE A 201 11.47 -14.18 -10.93
CA ILE A 201 11.72 -15.08 -9.82
C ILE A 201 10.45 -15.91 -9.62
N THR A 202 10.59 -17.23 -9.55
CA THR A 202 9.47 -18.12 -9.19
C THR A 202 9.26 -18.05 -7.68
N MET A 203 8.03 -17.74 -7.28
CA MET A 203 7.64 -17.72 -5.86
C MET A 203 7.44 -19.16 -5.34
N PRO A 204 7.64 -19.40 -4.04
CA PRO A 204 7.46 -20.72 -3.41
C PRO A 204 5.99 -21.12 -3.23
N ASP A 205 5.06 -20.21 -3.54
CA ASP A 205 3.62 -20.40 -3.46
C ASP A 205 2.94 -19.64 -4.61
N THR A 206 1.69 -19.98 -4.86
CA THR A 206 0.86 -19.38 -5.89
C THR A 206 -0.08 -18.32 -5.31
N SER A 207 -0.79 -17.63 -6.20
CA SER A 207 -1.70 -16.54 -5.89
C SER A 207 -1.01 -15.43 -5.10
N GLY A 208 0.04 -14.85 -5.69
CA GLY A 208 0.64 -13.64 -5.13
C GLY A 208 -0.42 -12.56 -4.99
N HIS A 209 -0.55 -11.99 -3.80
CA HIS A 209 -1.64 -11.06 -3.47
C HIS A 209 -1.14 -9.67 -3.12
N ASP A 210 -0.02 -9.59 -2.39
CA ASP A 210 0.52 -8.32 -1.93
C ASP A 210 2.04 -8.31 -1.88
N LEU A 211 2.62 -7.13 -2.14
CA LEU A 211 4.06 -6.91 -2.08
C LEU A 211 4.34 -5.51 -1.54
N GLU A 212 5.19 -5.43 -0.52
CA GLU A 212 5.58 -4.19 0.15
C GLU A 212 7.06 -4.20 0.48
N ALA A 213 7.65 -3.01 0.63
CA ALA A 213 8.96 -2.93 1.23
C ALA A 213 8.90 -3.26 2.72
N LYS A 214 9.93 -3.92 3.22
CA LYS A 214 10.20 -3.92 4.65
C LYS A 214 10.82 -2.58 5.01
N LEU A 215 10.01 -1.65 5.51
CA LEU A 215 10.49 -0.31 5.82
C LEU A 215 11.54 -0.38 6.93
N GLY A 216 12.68 0.30 6.72
CA GLY A 216 13.90 0.17 7.53
C GLY A 216 14.90 -0.86 7.00
N ASP A 217 14.58 -1.60 5.93
CA ASP A 217 15.43 -2.61 5.32
C ASP A 217 15.29 -2.57 3.78
N PRO A 218 16.20 -1.87 3.06
CA PRO A 218 16.08 -1.69 1.61
C PRO A 218 16.25 -2.98 0.81
N ASP A 219 16.72 -4.06 1.44
CA ASP A 219 17.01 -5.33 0.78
C ASP A 219 15.94 -6.39 0.99
N THR A 220 14.85 -6.07 1.69
CA THR A 220 13.77 -7.05 1.97
C THR A 220 12.42 -6.56 1.44
N LEU A 221 11.67 -7.47 0.81
CA LEU A 221 10.25 -7.31 0.53
C LEU A 221 9.43 -8.15 1.52
N TRP A 222 8.28 -7.63 1.93
CA TRP A 222 7.18 -8.42 2.47
C TRP A 222 6.27 -8.86 1.34
N ILE A 223 5.85 -10.12 1.34
CA ILE A 223 5.00 -10.70 0.30
C ILE A 223 3.88 -11.49 0.96
N THR A 224 2.67 -11.41 0.40
CA THR A 224 1.60 -12.37 0.68
C THR A 224 1.29 -13.20 -0.56
N THR A 225 0.98 -14.47 -0.32
CA THR A 225 0.51 -15.43 -1.31
C THR A 225 -0.82 -16.03 -0.86
N GLY A 226 -1.38 -16.95 -1.63
CA GLY A 226 -2.68 -17.56 -1.31
C GLY A 226 -2.68 -18.29 0.05
N SER A 227 -1.52 -18.80 0.49
CA SER A 227 -1.42 -19.63 1.70
C SER A 227 -0.43 -19.17 2.76
N ALA A 228 0.31 -18.07 2.54
CA ALA A 228 1.35 -17.63 3.47
C ALA A 228 1.76 -16.16 3.34
N THR A 229 2.44 -15.67 4.37
CA THR A 229 3.25 -14.44 4.34
C THR A 229 4.73 -14.80 4.30
N TRP A 230 5.52 -13.97 3.62
CA TRP A 230 6.93 -14.20 3.34
C TRP A 230 7.74 -12.93 3.51
N SER A 231 9.01 -13.07 3.92
CA SER A 231 10.05 -12.12 3.53
C SER A 231 10.77 -12.64 2.29
N PHE A 232 11.18 -11.72 1.42
CA PHE A 232 12.04 -12.01 0.28
C PHE A 232 13.28 -11.12 0.36
N ASP A 233 14.44 -11.74 0.46
CA ASP A 233 15.73 -11.07 0.42
C ASP A 233 16.11 -10.80 -1.05
N LYS A 234 16.20 -9.53 -1.42
CA LYS A 234 16.49 -9.06 -2.78
C LYS A 234 17.94 -9.30 -3.22
N ARG A 235 18.85 -9.61 -2.29
CA ARG A 235 20.27 -9.89 -2.58
C ARG A 235 20.50 -11.38 -2.81
N THR A 236 19.92 -12.21 -1.94
CA THR A 236 20.10 -13.68 -2.01
C THR A 236 18.99 -14.38 -2.79
N GLU A 237 17.91 -13.67 -3.08
CA GLU A 237 16.72 -14.13 -3.80
C GLU A 237 16.02 -15.30 -3.09
N LYS A 238 16.10 -15.28 -1.76
CA LYS A 238 15.53 -16.30 -0.90
C LYS A 238 14.24 -15.80 -0.28
N PHE A 239 13.23 -16.65 -0.35
CA PHE A 239 12.00 -16.51 0.40
C PHE A 239 12.14 -17.19 1.76
N MET A 240 11.70 -16.51 2.80
CA MET A 240 11.53 -17.09 4.13
C MET A 240 10.08 -16.96 4.53
N MET A 241 9.44 -18.10 4.81
CA MET A 241 8.05 -18.12 5.26
C MET A 241 7.97 -17.52 6.66
N LEU A 242 7.02 -16.62 6.87
CA LEU A 242 6.76 -16.00 8.16
C LEU A 242 5.60 -16.67 8.88
N GLN A 243 4.51 -16.91 8.16
CA GLN A 243 3.30 -17.52 8.70
C GLN A 243 2.53 -18.21 7.59
N LYS A 244 1.99 -19.41 7.87
CA LYS A 244 1.19 -20.20 6.95
C LYS A 244 -0.29 -20.12 7.31
N VAL A 245 -1.00 -19.16 6.73
CA VAL A 245 -2.44 -18.97 6.86
C VAL A 245 -2.96 -18.50 5.50
N SER A 246 -4.13 -18.98 5.09
CA SER A 246 -4.69 -18.63 3.79
C SER A 246 -5.36 -17.25 3.77
N GLY A 247 -5.40 -16.67 2.56
CA GLY A 247 -6.27 -15.55 2.25
C GLY A 247 -5.71 -14.16 2.54
N TYR A 248 -4.45 -14.01 2.94
CA TYR A 248 -3.86 -12.70 3.21
C TYR A 248 -4.06 -11.70 2.07
N LYS A 249 -4.51 -10.50 2.43
CA LYS A 249 -4.79 -9.39 1.51
C LYS A 249 -3.76 -8.29 1.57
N SER A 250 -3.12 -8.10 2.72
CA SER A 250 -1.98 -7.19 2.85
C SER A 250 -0.97 -7.60 3.92
N ILE A 251 0.26 -7.11 3.76
CA ILE A 251 1.33 -7.14 4.75
C ILE A 251 2.19 -5.86 4.67
N ASN A 252 2.58 -5.30 5.81
CA ASN A 252 3.61 -4.25 5.92
C ASN A 252 4.15 -4.21 7.36
N ASN A 253 4.98 -3.21 7.70
CA ASN A 253 5.47 -3.03 9.06
C ASN A 253 5.52 -1.55 9.47
N GLN A 254 5.30 -1.30 10.76
CA GLN A 254 5.70 -0.04 11.39
C GLN A 254 7.21 0.15 11.26
N VAL A 255 7.66 1.34 10.88
CA VAL A 255 9.09 1.68 10.83
C VAL A 255 9.68 1.74 12.23
N ALA A 256 8.91 2.31 13.15
CA ALA A 256 9.39 2.61 14.49
C ALA A 256 9.67 1.34 15.30
N THR A 257 8.76 0.38 15.24
CA THR A 257 8.77 -0.82 16.09
C THR A 257 9.10 -2.10 15.34
N GLY A 258 9.06 -2.09 14.01
CA GLY A 258 9.12 -3.30 13.19
C GLY A 258 7.86 -4.17 13.26
N GLN A 259 6.84 -3.77 14.04
CA GLN A 259 5.61 -4.55 14.20
C GLN A 259 4.91 -4.70 12.85
N ARG A 260 4.60 -5.94 12.48
CA ARG A 260 3.96 -6.24 11.20
C ARG A 260 2.47 -5.96 11.29
N ILE A 261 1.90 -5.50 10.19
CA ILE A 261 0.47 -5.18 10.05
C ILE A 261 -0.06 -6.02 8.90
N GLN A 262 -1.16 -6.74 9.12
CA GLN A 262 -1.71 -7.66 8.14
C GLN A 262 -3.24 -7.59 8.08
N THR A 263 -3.77 -7.91 6.91
CA THR A 263 -5.20 -8.19 6.73
C THR A 263 -5.37 -9.55 6.07
N ARG A 264 -6.39 -10.28 6.52
CA ARG A 264 -6.87 -11.52 5.92
C ARG A 264 -8.35 -11.69 6.25
N PRO A 265 -9.11 -12.49 5.49
CA PRO A 265 -10.53 -12.68 5.73
C PRO A 265 -10.83 -13.13 7.15
N HIS A 266 -11.88 -12.56 7.75
CA HIS A 266 -12.35 -12.94 9.08
C HIS A 266 -13.86 -13.16 9.07
N THR A 267 -14.32 -14.14 9.84
CA THR A 267 -15.72 -14.63 9.80
C THR A 267 -16.75 -13.62 10.31
N SER A 268 -16.33 -12.62 11.09
CA SER A 268 -17.19 -11.50 11.50
C SER A 268 -17.52 -10.54 10.35
N CYS A 269 -16.71 -10.48 9.29
CA CYS A 269 -17.04 -9.70 8.10
C CYS A 269 -17.97 -10.51 7.18
N THR A 270 -19.27 -10.24 7.26
CA THR A 270 -20.29 -10.99 6.51
C THR A 270 -20.56 -10.44 5.10
N GLN A 271 -19.96 -9.31 4.73
CA GLN A 271 -20.26 -8.63 3.47
C GLN A 271 -19.81 -9.42 2.22
N ASN A 272 -18.62 -10.03 2.31
CA ASN A 272 -18.03 -10.87 1.26
C ASN A 272 -16.99 -11.82 1.88
N SER A 273 -16.60 -12.87 1.16
CA SER A 273 -15.70 -13.92 1.69
C SER A 273 -14.23 -13.50 1.79
N TRP A 274 -13.87 -12.30 1.36
CA TRP A 274 -12.49 -11.82 1.30
C TRP A 274 -12.19 -10.66 2.25
N CYS A 275 -13.19 -10.12 2.95
CA CYS A 275 -13.06 -8.96 3.81
C CYS A 275 -12.76 -9.31 5.27
N THR A 276 -12.33 -8.29 6.00
CA THR A 276 -12.16 -8.33 7.45
C THR A 276 -12.59 -7.01 8.07
N ASP A 277 -13.05 -7.06 9.31
CA ASP A 277 -13.23 -5.94 10.22
C ASP A 277 -12.09 -5.86 11.25
N ILE A 278 -11.11 -6.77 11.18
CA ILE A 278 -9.97 -6.90 12.09
C ILE A 278 -8.66 -6.65 11.34
N ILE A 279 -7.84 -5.76 11.89
CA ILE A 279 -6.44 -5.58 11.51
C ILE A 279 -5.56 -6.27 12.53
N GLU A 280 -4.71 -7.18 12.06
CA GLU A 280 -3.82 -7.99 12.89
C GLU A 280 -2.43 -7.37 12.93
N PHE A 281 -1.85 -7.34 14.12
CA PHE A 281 -0.49 -6.86 14.35
C PHE A 281 0.35 -7.98 14.94
N PHE A 282 1.63 -8.05 14.57
CA PHE A 282 2.53 -9.09 15.07
C PHE A 282 3.90 -8.56 15.49
N GLY A 283 4.39 -9.08 16.61
CA GLY A 283 5.70 -8.75 17.19
C GLY A 283 5.80 -7.31 17.75
N PRO A 284 5.02 -6.93 18.78
CA PRO A 284 4.12 -7.76 19.59
C PRO A 284 2.73 -7.96 18.98
N ASP A 285 2.00 -8.97 19.44
CA ASP A 285 0.69 -9.31 18.90
C ASP A 285 -0.39 -8.36 19.45
N ASP A 286 -1.24 -7.84 18.56
CA ASP A 286 -2.33 -6.92 18.89
C ASP A 286 -3.39 -7.00 17.78
N THR A 287 -4.60 -6.47 18.03
CA THR A 287 -5.63 -6.32 17.00
C THR A 287 -6.35 -4.99 17.13
N ARG A 288 -6.85 -4.48 16.01
CA ARG A 288 -7.81 -3.38 15.98
C ARG A 288 -9.03 -3.83 15.21
N THR A 289 -10.21 -3.60 15.80
CA THR A 289 -11.48 -3.95 15.17
C THR A 289 -12.25 -2.68 14.84
N ARG A 290 -12.84 -2.65 13.64
CA ARG A 290 -13.76 -1.60 13.22
C ARG A 290 -14.76 -2.19 12.24
N GLU A 291 -16.04 -1.98 12.49
CA GLU A 291 -17.15 -2.63 11.78
C GLU A 291 -17.21 -2.19 10.31
N MET A 292 -16.43 -2.81 9.43
CA MET A 292 -16.33 -2.47 8.01
C MET A 292 -15.86 -3.67 7.19
N ALA A 293 -15.80 -3.52 5.86
CA ALA A 293 -15.26 -4.54 4.97
C ALA A 293 -13.88 -4.13 4.45
N VAL A 294 -12.84 -4.20 5.29
CA VAL A 294 -11.47 -3.90 4.90
C VAL A 294 -10.95 -4.94 3.92
N TYR A 295 -10.28 -4.46 2.88
CA TYR A 295 -9.47 -5.32 2.01
C TYR A 295 -7.98 -5.27 2.37
N ARG A 296 -7.34 -4.10 2.22
CA ARG A 296 -5.93 -3.89 2.58
C ARG A 296 -5.79 -2.85 3.67
N ALA A 297 -4.77 -3.04 4.50
CA ALA A 297 -4.24 -2.03 5.40
C ALA A 297 -2.83 -1.64 4.93
N ARG A 298 -2.53 -0.34 4.91
CA ARG A 298 -1.24 0.21 4.47
C ARG A 298 -0.68 1.14 5.52
N LEU A 299 0.62 1.06 5.78
CA LEU A 299 1.29 2.10 6.54
C LEU A 299 1.17 3.43 5.79
N TRP A 300 0.67 4.46 6.46
CA TRP A 300 0.41 5.76 5.86
C TRP A 300 1.63 6.67 5.99
N ARG A 301 2.63 6.40 5.14
CA ARG A 301 3.95 7.05 5.18
C ARG A 301 4.36 7.53 3.80
N GLU A 302 4.87 8.76 3.73
CA GLU A 302 5.29 9.42 2.49
C GLU A 302 6.74 9.09 2.09
N ASP A 303 7.63 8.84 3.07
CA ASP A 303 9.09 8.70 2.91
C ASP A 303 9.56 7.35 2.32
N TYR A 304 8.74 6.67 1.52
CA TYR A 304 9.18 5.43 0.87
C TYR A 304 10.02 5.70 -0.39
N GLN A 305 9.76 6.82 -1.06
CA GLN A 305 10.37 7.19 -2.35
C GLN A 305 11.42 8.28 -2.19
#